data_AF-D8TMH8-F1
#
_entry.id   AF-D8TMH8-F1
#
_cell.length_a   1.000
_cell.length_b   1.000
_cell.length_c   1.000
_cell.angle_alpha   90.00
_cell.angle_beta   90.00
_cell.angle_gamma   90.00
#
_symmetry.space_group_name_H-M   'P 1'
#
loop_
_entity.id
_entity.type
_entity.pdbx_description
1 polymer ?
#
loop_
_entity_poly.entity_id
_entity_poly.type
_entity_poly.pdbx_seq_one_letter_code
_entity_poly.pdbx_strand_id
1 'polypeptide(L)'
;MGGIDESALDRLSLVTEMTKHVRVRAAAANSTSEGLGEHSPAFLWLLRDFYLQLEEEGGRKITPREYLETALRPVPGTGPAVSAKNAIRASIAQLFPARDCFTLVRPMHDEAALSQMDSLPRDKLRPEFRQVSVAPW
;
A
#
# COMPACT_ATOMS: atom_id res chain seq x y z
N MET A 1 12.05 -3.05 6.69
CA MET A 1 11.01 -2.07 7.08
C MET A 1 11.10 -0.91 6.13
N GLY A 2 10.07 -0.67 5.31
CA GLY A 2 10.03 0.45 4.37
C GLY A 2 9.51 0.05 2.99
N GLY A 3 9.85 -1.16 2.51
CA GLY A 3 9.30 -1.70 1.26
C GLY A 3 8.04 -2.54 1.45
N ILE A 4 7.41 -2.92 0.33
CA ILE A 4 6.34 -3.92 0.30
C ILE A 4 7.01 -5.30 0.19
N ASP A 5 6.87 -6.12 1.24
CA ASP A 5 7.35 -7.50 1.27
C ASP A 5 6.19 -8.50 1.35
N GLU A 6 6.49 -9.79 1.21
CA GLU A 6 5.48 -10.87 1.27
C GLU A 6 4.72 -10.87 2.59
N SER A 7 5.40 -10.58 3.70
CA SER A 7 4.76 -10.58 5.02
C SER A 7 3.73 -9.45 5.16
N ALA A 8 3.98 -8.31 4.51
CA ALA A 8 3.06 -7.19 4.47
C ALA A 8 1.84 -7.49 3.59
N LEU A 9 2.05 -8.18 2.46
CA LEU A 9 0.95 -8.64 1.58
C LEU A 9 0.09 -9.71 2.28
N ASP A 10 0.70 -10.66 2.99
CA ASP A 10 -0.03 -11.68 3.75
C ASP A 10 -0.90 -11.05 4.86
N ARG A 11 -0.35 -10.08 5.60
CA ARG A 11 -1.11 -9.32 6.61
C ARG A 11 -2.27 -8.56 5.99
N LEU A 12 -2.05 -7.95 4.81
CA LEU A 12 -3.11 -7.24 4.11
C LEU A 12 -4.20 -8.20 3.63
N SER A 13 -3.85 -9.42 3.23
CA SER A 13 -4.81 -10.47 2.83
C SER A 13 -5.86 -10.74 3.90
N LEU A 14 -5.47 -10.76 5.17
CA LEU A 14 -6.42 -10.97 6.28
C LEU A 14 -7.47 -9.85 6.34
N VAL A 15 -7.02 -8.60 6.19
CA VAL A 15 -7.90 -7.42 6.15
C VAL A 15 -8.80 -7.47 4.90
N THR A 16 -8.29 -7.97 3.78
CA THR A 16 -9.07 -8.10 2.54
C THR A 16 -10.21 -9.10 2.68
N GLU A 17 -10.00 -10.23 3.37
CA GLU A 17 -11.07 -11.22 3.60
C GLU A 17 -12.20 -10.64 4.46
N MET A 18 -11.86 -9.90 5.52
CA MET A 18 -12.86 -9.18 6.31
C MET A 18 -13.66 -8.17 5.48
N THR A 19 -12.97 -7.40 4.65
CA THR A 19 -13.58 -6.39 3.78
C THR A 19 -14.49 -7.02 2.72
N LYS A 20 -14.11 -8.19 2.19
CA LYS A 20 -14.95 -8.98 1.27
C LYS A 20 -16.27 -9.40 1.93
N HIS A 21 -16.24 -9.85 3.18
CA HIS A 21 -17.47 -10.17 3.92
C HIS A 21 -18.38 -8.95 4.13
N VAL A 22 -17.80 -7.77 4.35
CA VAL A 22 -18.56 -6.51 4.43
C VAL A 22 -19.16 -6.15 3.08
N ARG A 23 -18.39 -6.23 1.99
CA ARG A 23 -18.84 -5.95 0.61
C ARG A 23 -19.99 -6.85 0.19
N VAL A 24 -19.90 -8.16 0.46
CA VAL A 24 -20.96 -9.12 0.12
C VAL A 24 -22.25 -8.81 0.88
N ARG A 25 -22.16 -8.41 2.16
CA ARG A 25 -23.35 -8.03 2.94
C ARG A 25 -23.97 -6.72 2.46
N ALA A 26 -23.16 -5.72 2.11
CA ALA A 26 -23.64 -4.45 1.57
C ALA A 26 -24.32 -4.64 0.21
N ALA A 27 -23.72 -5.44 -0.68
CA ALA A 27 -24.31 -5.78 -1.98
C ALA A 27 -25.58 -6.65 -1.84
N ALA A 28 -25.69 -7.49 -0.80
CA ALA A 28 -26.91 -8.26 -0.56
C ALA A 28 -28.06 -7.38 -0.02
N ALA A 29 -27.76 -6.25 0.63
CA ALA A 29 -28.77 -5.30 1.10
C ALA A 29 -29.33 -4.42 -0.03
N ASN A 30 -28.53 -4.14 -1.06
CA ASN A 30 -28.94 -3.42 -2.27
C ASN A 30 -29.16 -4.43 -3.40
N SER A 31 -30.41 -4.84 -3.62
CA SER A 31 -30.86 -5.87 -4.57
C SER A 31 -30.60 -5.61 -6.07
N THR A 32 -29.76 -4.64 -6.39
CA THR A 32 -29.32 -4.31 -7.76
C THR A 32 -27.91 -4.83 -7.97
N SER A 33 -27.78 -5.80 -8.87
CA SER A 33 -26.52 -6.34 -9.41
C SER A 33 -25.69 -5.28 -10.20
N GLU A 34 -25.91 -4.00 -9.96
CA GLU A 34 -25.14 -2.91 -10.57
C GLU A 34 -23.86 -2.72 -9.75
N GLY A 35 -22.77 -3.27 -10.30
CA GLY A 35 -21.42 -2.89 -9.94
C GLY A 35 -21.00 -3.20 -8.51
N LEU A 36 -20.53 -4.43 -8.26
CA LEU A 36 -19.69 -4.75 -7.09
C LEU A 36 -18.57 -3.70 -6.86
N GLY A 37 -18.13 -2.99 -7.91
CA GLY A 37 -17.14 -1.91 -7.86
C GLY A 37 -17.58 -0.64 -7.10
N GLU A 38 -18.87 -0.31 -7.01
CA GLU A 38 -19.33 0.90 -6.30
C GLU A 38 -19.16 0.81 -4.78
N HIS A 39 -19.10 -0.41 -4.25
CA HIS A 39 -18.89 -0.67 -2.82
C HIS A 39 -17.45 -1.04 -2.47
N SER A 40 -16.52 -0.89 -3.42
CA SER A 40 -15.10 -1.10 -3.15
C SER A 40 -14.51 0.15 -2.50
N PRO A 41 -13.95 0.05 -1.28
CA PRO A 41 -13.28 1.19 -0.66
C PRO A 41 -12.02 1.58 -1.45
N ALA A 42 -11.68 2.87 -1.42
CA ALA A 42 -10.38 3.33 -1.85
C ALA A 42 -9.29 2.85 -0.87
N PHE A 43 -8.14 2.47 -1.39
CA PHE A 43 -7.01 1.98 -0.60
C PHE A 43 -5.78 2.86 -0.79
N LEU A 44 -5.18 3.31 0.32
CA LEU A 44 -3.95 4.07 0.31
C LEU A 44 -2.88 3.35 1.12
N TRP A 45 -1.78 2.98 0.47
CA TRP A 45 -0.62 2.39 1.14
C TRP A 45 0.43 3.45 1.44
N LEU A 46 0.59 3.82 2.72
CA LEU A 46 1.65 4.71 3.17
C LEU A 46 2.87 3.91 3.65
N LEU A 47 3.97 3.99 2.90
CA LEU A 47 5.25 3.36 3.24
C LEU A 47 6.09 4.33 4.06
N ARG A 48 6.27 4.04 5.36
CA ARG A 48 7.10 4.85 6.26
C ARG A 48 8.55 4.42 6.21
N ASP A 49 9.44 5.35 6.51
CA ASP A 49 10.90 5.16 6.53
C ASP A 49 11.43 4.58 5.21
N PHE A 50 10.86 5.02 4.09
CA PHE A 50 11.20 4.54 2.77
C PHE A 50 12.62 4.97 2.40
N TYR A 51 13.48 3.98 2.12
CA TYR A 51 14.89 4.18 1.77
C TYR A 51 15.28 3.59 0.41
N LEU A 52 14.35 2.93 -0.28
CA LEU A 52 14.63 2.34 -1.60
C LEU A 52 14.63 3.44 -2.67
N GLN A 53 15.45 3.26 -3.70
CA GLN A 53 15.36 4.06 -4.90
C GLN A 53 14.21 3.52 -5.76
N LEU A 54 13.27 4.39 -6.12
CA LEU A 54 12.17 4.05 -7.02
C LEU A 54 12.68 4.08 -8.46
N GLU A 55 13.47 3.09 -8.82
CA GLU A 55 14.05 2.92 -10.15
C GLU A 55 13.92 1.46 -10.61
N GLU A 56 13.55 1.27 -11.87
CA GLU A 56 13.51 -0.05 -12.53
C GLU A 56 14.86 -0.41 -13.17
N GLU A 57 15.01 -1.69 -13.57
CA GLU A 57 16.12 -2.14 -14.41
C GLU A 57 16.19 -1.28 -15.68
N GLY A 58 17.32 -0.59 -15.86
CA GLY A 58 17.50 0.40 -16.94
C GLY A 58 17.41 1.86 -16.50
N GLY A 59 17.26 2.15 -15.20
CA GLY A 59 17.35 3.49 -14.64
C GLY A 59 16.08 4.34 -14.81
N ARG A 60 14.96 3.72 -15.20
CA ARG A 60 13.67 4.40 -15.30
C ARG A 60 13.15 4.68 -13.89
N LYS A 61 12.95 5.95 -13.55
CA LYS A 61 12.28 6.33 -12.30
C LYS A 61 10.82 5.87 -12.33
N ILE A 62 10.37 5.29 -11.22
CA ILE A 62 8.99 4.88 -11.01
C ILE A 62 8.34 5.70 -9.90
N THR A 63 7.03 5.83 -9.96
CA THR A 63 6.22 6.41 -8.91
C THR A 63 5.98 5.40 -7.79
N PRO A 64 5.69 5.84 -6.55
CA PRO A 64 5.25 4.95 -5.47
C PRO A 64 4.06 4.07 -5.87
N ARG A 65 3.12 4.62 -6.67
CA ARG A 65 1.98 3.88 -7.23
C ARG A 65 2.43 2.75 -8.15
N GLU A 66 3.34 3.01 -9.08
CA GLU A 66 3.91 1.95 -9.94
C GLU A 66 4.66 0.89 -9.12
N TYR A 67 5.34 1.29 -8.04
CA TYR A 67 5.97 0.35 -7.11
C TYR A 67 4.93 -0.58 -6.45
N LEU A 68 3.79 -0.05 -6.01
CA LEU A 68 2.68 -0.86 -5.50
C LEU A 68 2.12 -1.81 -6.56
N GLU A 69 1.82 -1.33 -7.77
CA GLU A 69 1.33 -2.19 -8.85
C GLU A 69 2.35 -3.29 -9.18
N THR A 70 3.64 -2.99 -9.09
CA THR A 70 4.71 -3.97 -9.28
C THR A 70 4.71 -5.05 -8.20
N ALA A 71 4.52 -4.67 -6.94
CA ALA A 71 4.44 -5.62 -5.84
C ALA A 71 3.21 -6.55 -5.94
N LEU A 72 2.11 -6.06 -6.54
CA LEU A 72 0.88 -6.81 -6.77
C LEU A 72 0.90 -7.66 -8.06
N ARG A 73 1.94 -7.54 -8.91
CA ARG A 73 2.05 -8.41 -10.09
C ARG A 73 2.28 -9.87 -9.68
N PRO A 74 1.70 -10.85 -10.41
CA PRO A 74 1.98 -12.25 -10.18
C PRO A 74 3.47 -12.55 -10.27
N VAL A 75 3.98 -13.33 -9.33
CA VAL A 75 5.37 -13.80 -9.37
C VAL A 75 5.47 -15.04 -10.26
N PRO A 76 6.54 -15.16 -11.08
CA PRO A 76 6.74 -16.31 -11.94
C PRO A 76 7.12 -17.54 -11.10
N GLY A 77 6.75 -18.72 -11.61
CA GLY A 77 7.06 -20.00 -10.98
C GLY A 77 5.87 -20.95 -10.96
N THR A 78 6.11 -22.16 -10.49
CA THR A 78 5.10 -23.21 -10.37
C THR A 78 5.09 -23.77 -8.94
N GLY A 79 3.94 -24.28 -8.52
CA GLY A 79 3.77 -24.95 -7.24
C GLY A 79 2.82 -24.25 -6.26
N PRO A 80 2.47 -24.93 -5.14
CA PRO A 80 1.42 -24.48 -4.24
C PRO A 80 1.72 -23.13 -3.57
N ALA A 81 2.97 -22.89 -3.17
CA ALA A 81 3.38 -21.64 -2.52
C ALA A 81 3.29 -20.43 -3.47
N VAL A 82 3.68 -20.61 -4.74
CA VAL A 82 3.57 -19.57 -5.77
C VAL A 82 2.10 -19.26 -6.07
N SER A 83 1.27 -20.29 -6.18
CA SER A 83 -0.18 -20.14 -6.39
C SER A 83 -0.84 -19.37 -5.25
N ALA A 84 -0.53 -19.71 -3.99
CA ALA A 84 -1.06 -19.02 -2.82
C ALA A 84 -0.68 -17.52 -2.80
N LYS A 85 0.60 -17.22 -3.06
CA LYS A 85 1.11 -15.84 -3.17
C LYS A 85 0.42 -15.02 -4.27
N ASN A 86 0.19 -15.64 -5.43
CA ASN A 86 -0.48 -14.99 -6.56
C ASN A 86 -1.97 -14.79 -6.30
N ALA A 87 -2.61 -15.72 -5.57
CA ALA A 87 -4.00 -15.57 -5.14
C ALA A 87 -4.18 -14.36 -4.19
N ILE A 88 -3.28 -14.18 -3.22
CA ILE A 88 -3.31 -13.02 -2.31
C ILE A 88 -3.21 -11.70 -3.08
N ARG A 89 -2.22 -11.60 -3.99
CA ARG A 89 -2.03 -10.42 -4.83
C ARG A 89 -3.25 -10.09 -5.69
N ALA A 90 -3.83 -11.11 -6.32
CA ALA A 90 -5.04 -10.96 -7.12
C ALA A 90 -6.24 -10.49 -6.28
N SER A 91 -6.43 -11.06 -5.09
CA SER A 91 -7.50 -10.67 -4.17
C SER A 91 -7.38 -9.20 -3.74
N ILE A 92 -6.18 -8.74 -3.39
CA ILE A 92 -5.93 -7.33 -3.04
C ILE A 92 -6.29 -6.41 -4.20
N ALA A 93 -5.82 -6.73 -5.42
CA ALA A 93 -6.06 -5.93 -6.61
C ALA A 93 -7.54 -5.88 -7.02
N GLN A 94 -8.30 -6.95 -6.79
CA GLN A 94 -9.74 -7.02 -7.08
C GLN A 94 -10.60 -6.31 -6.03
N LEU A 95 -10.17 -6.34 -4.76
CA LEU A 95 -10.91 -5.72 -3.68
C LEU A 95 -10.80 -4.19 -3.72
N PHE A 96 -9.60 -3.69 -4.03
CA PHE A 96 -9.28 -2.27 -4.06
C PHE A 96 -8.93 -1.82 -5.49
N PRO A 97 -9.92 -1.68 -6.40
CA PRO A 97 -9.70 -1.17 -7.75
C PRO A 97 -9.17 0.27 -7.73
N ALA A 98 -9.65 1.09 -6.80
CA ALA A 98 -9.09 2.40 -6.50
C ALA A 98 -8.00 2.25 -5.43
N ARG A 99 -6.74 2.29 -5.85
CA ARG A 99 -5.59 2.17 -4.95
C ARG A 99 -4.47 3.13 -5.31
N ASP A 100 -3.78 3.62 -4.30
CA ASP A 100 -2.61 4.48 -4.45
C ASP A 100 -1.56 4.19 -3.37
N CYS A 101 -0.35 4.70 -3.56
CA CYS A 101 0.79 4.46 -2.68
C CYS A 101 1.57 5.76 -2.47
N PHE A 102 2.05 5.98 -1.26
CA PHE A 102 2.91 7.11 -0.92
C PHE A 102 4.07 6.63 -0.07
N THR A 103 5.22 7.26 -0.27
CA THR A 103 6.43 7.00 0.49
C THR A 103 6.76 8.19 1.37
N LEU A 104 7.00 7.94 2.65
CA LEU A 104 7.55 8.90 3.59
C LEU A 104 9.00 8.51 3.87
N VAL A 105 9.91 9.46 3.68
CA VAL A 105 11.28 9.32 4.19
C VAL A 105 11.26 9.29 5.72
N ARG A 106 12.35 8.85 6.32
CA ARG A 106 12.50 8.95 7.77
C ARG A 106 12.41 10.41 8.23
N PRO A 107 11.63 10.76 9.27
CA PRO A 107 11.44 12.16 9.68
C PRO A 107 12.72 12.85 10.20
N MET A 108 13.56 12.11 10.93
CA MET A 108 14.83 12.55 11.52
C MET A 108 15.86 11.41 11.50
N HIS A 109 17.15 11.73 11.53
CA HIS A 109 18.22 10.72 11.61
C HIS A 109 18.56 10.33 13.05
N ASP A 110 18.35 11.25 14.00
CA ASP A 110 18.65 11.03 15.41
C ASP A 110 17.51 10.28 16.11
N GLU A 111 17.84 9.15 16.75
CA GLU A 111 16.86 8.29 17.41
C GLU A 111 16.21 8.95 18.63
N ALA A 112 16.99 9.72 19.41
CA ALA A 112 16.49 10.38 20.61
C ALA A 112 15.45 11.46 20.22
N ALA A 113 15.74 12.25 19.18
CA ALA A 113 14.82 13.21 18.61
C ALA A 113 13.60 12.53 17.98
N LEU A 114 13.78 11.42 17.25
CA LEU A 114 12.66 10.68 16.65
C LEU A 114 11.70 10.14 17.73
N SER A 115 12.22 9.70 18.87
CA SER A 115 11.41 9.24 20.01
C SER A 115 10.57 10.35 20.65
N GLN A 116 10.98 11.60 20.49
CA GLN A 116 10.30 12.80 21.00
C GLN A 116 9.70 13.65 19.88
N MET A 117 9.47 13.07 18.70
CA MET A 117 9.06 13.80 17.50
C MET A 117 7.79 14.65 17.73
N ASP A 118 6.85 14.19 18.56
CA ASP A 118 5.60 14.89 18.84
C ASP A 118 5.78 16.20 19.62
N SER A 119 6.87 16.34 20.37
CA SER A 119 7.19 17.57 21.13
C SER A 119 8.16 18.49 20.40
N LEU A 120 8.77 18.02 19.31
CA LEU A 120 9.75 18.79 18.55
C LEU A 120 9.06 19.69 17.51
N PRO A 121 9.56 20.92 17.30
CA PRO A 121 9.01 21.80 16.30
C PRO A 121 9.27 21.28 14.87
N ARG A 122 8.33 21.56 13.95
CA ARG A 122 8.31 20.96 12.60
C ARG A 122 9.54 21.30 11.76
N ASP A 123 10.21 22.41 12.04
CA ASP A 123 11.44 22.84 11.38
C ASP A 123 12.62 21.88 11.62
N LYS A 124 12.58 21.09 12.71
CA LYS A 124 13.55 20.02 12.99
C LYS A 124 13.35 18.78 12.12
N LEU A 125 12.18 18.64 11.50
CA LEU A 125 11.92 17.57 10.55
C LEU A 125 12.70 17.80 9.27
N ARG A 126 13.17 16.71 8.68
CA ARG A 126 13.82 16.73 7.38
C ARG A 126 12.95 17.43 6.33
N PRO A 127 13.51 18.32 5.50
CA PRO A 127 12.75 19.04 4.48
C PRO A 127 11.95 18.11 3.58
N GLU A 128 12.52 16.97 3.19
CA GLU A 128 11.90 15.98 2.32
C GLU A 128 10.68 15.32 3.00
N PHE A 129 10.70 15.17 4.33
CA PHE A 129 9.55 14.69 5.10
C PHE A 129 8.42 15.72 5.15
N ARG A 130 8.77 17.01 5.22
CA ARG A 130 7.79 18.11 5.26
C ARG A 130 7.12 18.40 3.92
N GLN A 131 7.81 18.09 2.82
CA GLN A 131 7.34 18.36 1.46
C GLN A 131 6.37 17.31 0.93
N VAL A 132 6.11 16.23 1.67
CA VAL A 132 5.15 15.21 1.24
C VAL A 132 3.74 15.78 1.28
N SER A 133 3.25 16.15 0.10
CA SER A 133 1.86 16.51 -0.12
C SER A 133 1.12 15.25 -0.56
N VAL A 134 0.14 14.83 0.25
CA VAL A 134 -0.86 13.86 -0.21
C VAL A 134 -1.84 14.69 -1.03
N ALA A 135 -1.90 14.47 -2.34
CA ALA A 135 -2.89 15.15 -3.17
C ALA A 135 -4.30 14.83 -2.65
N PRO A 136 -5.22 15.81 -2.57
CA PRO A 136 -6.60 15.53 -2.22
C PRO A 136 -7.23 14.65 -3.32
N TRP A 137 -7.99 13.64 -2.88
CA TRP A 137 -8.74 12.71 -3.72
C TRP A 137 -10.00 13.37 -4.28
#